data_AF-A0ABD0PGZ1-F1
#
_entry.id   AF-A0ABD0PGZ1-F1
#
_cell.length_a   1.000
_cell.length_b   1.000
_cell.length_c   1.000
_cell.angle_alpha   90.00
_cell.angle_beta   90.00
_cell.angle_gamma   90.00
#
_symmetry.space_group_name_H-M   'P 1'
#
loop_
_entity.id
_entity.type
_entity.pdbx_description
1 polymer ?
#
loop_
_entity_poly.entity_id
_entity_poly.type
_entity_poly.pdbx_seq_one_letter_code
_entity_poly.pdbx_strand_id
1 'polypeptide(L)'
;MDIKPVLRRFGSWVRAILTFLFALLVLGVMLWAYIDGFQIATSPFNIISFGFYGVLLTLHVLIQSFFAFVEHRRMNARRNPCSYTKTIGFTISAYQEDPAYLRECLQSVRALQYPSELLRIVMVVDGNSEDDRYMMEMFREVFADQDPGCYIWQNNYHSWKPPVQEGGAAEADGVVFEDHQRLEVEELIRTKTCVCVMQKWGGKREVMYTAFKALGSSVDYIQVCDSDTKLDPLATVELCKVLESNQKYGAVGGDVMILNLKDSYISFMSSLRYWMAFNIE
;
A
#
# COMPACT_ATOMS: atom_id res chain seq x y z
N MET A 1 -8.39 38.26 -1.67
CA MET A 1 -7.14 38.89 -2.15
C MET A 1 -6.13 37.79 -2.42
N ASP A 2 -6.04 37.35 -3.67
CA ASP A 2 -5.13 36.30 -4.11
C ASP A 2 -3.68 36.76 -4.05
N ILE A 3 -2.92 36.21 -3.09
CA ILE A 3 -1.48 36.36 -3.03
C ILE A 3 -0.90 35.65 -4.26
N LYS A 4 -0.34 36.45 -5.18
CA LYS A 4 0.11 36.03 -6.51
C LYS A 4 1.00 34.77 -6.45
N PRO A 5 0.85 33.82 -7.38
CA PRO A 5 1.57 32.55 -7.42
C PRO A 5 3.10 32.70 -7.41
N VAL A 6 3.62 33.85 -7.85
CA VAL A 6 5.04 34.21 -7.81
C VAL A 6 5.59 34.29 -6.38
N LEU A 7 4.83 34.86 -5.44
CA LEU A 7 5.25 35.00 -4.04
C LEU A 7 5.30 33.64 -3.34
N ARG A 8 4.36 32.75 -3.68
CA ARG A 8 4.33 31.36 -3.19
C ARG A 8 5.49 30.53 -3.74
N ARG A 9 5.84 30.71 -5.03
CA ARG A 9 7.02 30.10 -5.65
C ARG A 9 8.30 30.60 -4.99
N PHE A 10 8.45 31.91 -4.81
CA PHE A 10 9.62 32.50 -4.13
C PHE A 10 9.77 31.97 -2.69
N GLY A 11 8.69 31.93 -1.91
CA GLY A 11 8.70 31.35 -0.58
C GLY A 11 9.10 29.87 -0.57
N SER A 12 8.67 29.08 -1.56
CA SER A 12 9.10 27.68 -1.71
C SER A 12 10.60 27.57 -2.00
N TRP A 13 11.15 28.43 -2.85
CA TRP A 13 12.59 28.48 -3.15
C TRP A 13 13.41 28.86 -1.92
N VAL A 14 13.00 29.91 -1.21
CA VAL A 14 13.65 30.33 0.04
C VAL A 14 13.63 29.21 1.06
N ARG A 15 12.48 28.54 1.25
CA ARG A 15 12.38 27.37 2.15
C ARG A 15 13.33 26.27 1.73
N ALA A 16 13.37 25.91 0.44
CA ALA A 16 14.26 24.85 -0.06
C ALA A 16 15.74 25.19 0.18
N ILE A 17 16.15 26.42 -0.09
CA ILE A 17 17.52 26.89 0.15
C ILE A 17 17.85 26.82 1.65
N LEU A 18 16.97 27.34 2.51
CA LEU A 18 17.18 27.30 3.96
C LEU A 18 17.26 25.87 4.50
N THR A 19 16.38 24.98 4.03
CA THR A 19 16.42 23.56 4.41
C THR A 19 17.71 22.88 3.96
N PHE A 20 18.17 23.17 2.75
CA PHE A 20 19.44 22.63 2.23
C PHE A 20 20.65 23.14 3.02
N LEU A 21 20.70 24.46 3.29
CA LEU A 21 21.76 25.06 4.12
C LEU A 21 21.75 24.50 5.54
N PHE A 22 20.57 24.30 6.14
CA PHE A 22 20.45 23.65 7.45
C PHE A 22 20.97 22.22 7.43
N ALA A 23 20.63 21.43 6.40
CA ALA A 23 21.13 20.07 6.25
C ALA A 23 22.66 20.02 6.12
N LEU A 24 23.24 20.94 5.32
CA LEU A 24 24.70 21.08 5.20
C LEU A 24 25.36 21.47 6.52
N LEU A 25 24.73 22.36 7.29
CA LEU A 25 25.23 22.75 8.61
C LEU A 25 25.22 21.57 9.59
N VAL A 26 24.12 20.81 9.66
CA VAL A 26 24.02 19.61 10.50
C VAL A 26 25.07 18.57 10.10
N LEU A 27 25.24 18.32 8.79
CA LEU A 27 26.25 17.41 8.26
C LEU A 27 27.67 17.89 8.62
N GLY A 28 27.96 19.18 8.45
CA GLY A 28 29.25 19.78 8.78
C GLY A 28 29.59 19.65 10.26
N VAL A 29 28.64 19.93 11.16
CA VAL A 29 28.82 19.76 12.62
C VAL A 29 29.03 18.29 12.97
N MET A 30 28.29 17.38 12.34
CA MET A 30 28.44 15.94 12.59
C MET A 30 29.81 15.42 12.14
N LEU A 31 30.28 15.83 10.96
CA LEU A 31 31.60 15.48 10.46
C LEU A 31 32.71 16.05 11.34
N TRP A 32 32.60 17.32 11.74
CA TRP A 32 33.55 17.94 12.65
C TRP A 32 33.63 17.22 14.00
N ALA A 33 32.48 16.95 14.64
CA ALA A 33 32.42 16.23 15.91
C ALA A 33 32.96 14.80 15.80
N TYR A 34 32.77 14.15 14.65
CA TYR A 34 33.34 12.82 14.37
C TYR A 34 34.86 12.86 14.20
N ILE A 35 35.38 13.82 13.42
CA ILE A 35 36.82 13.98 13.17
C ILE A 35 37.56 14.33 14.48
N ASP A 36 36.99 15.22 15.29
CA ASP A 36 37.56 15.63 16.57
C ASP A 36 37.44 14.53 17.66
N GLY A 37 36.65 13.47 17.40
CA GLY A 37 36.43 12.39 18.35
C GLY A 37 35.61 12.83 19.57
N PHE A 38 34.69 13.79 19.41
CA PHE A 38 33.94 14.37 20.50
C PHE A 38 32.97 13.36 21.13
N GLN A 39 33.22 13.00 22.38
CA GLN A 39 32.43 12.02 23.15
C GLN A 39 31.81 12.71 24.37
N ILE A 40 30.48 12.64 24.50
CA ILE A 40 29.73 13.28 25.59
C ILE A 40 29.71 12.38 26.83
N ALA A 41 29.52 11.08 26.62
CA ALA A 41 29.60 10.09 27.68
C ALA A 41 30.31 8.83 27.18
N THR A 42 31.19 8.26 27.99
CA THR A 42 31.90 7.01 27.69
C THR A 42 31.83 6.08 28.88
N SER A 43 31.81 4.77 28.61
CA SER A 43 31.99 3.79 29.68
C SER A 43 33.44 3.77 30.17
N PRO A 44 33.73 3.33 31.41
CA PRO A 44 35.08 3.30 31.97
C PRO A 44 36.09 2.51 31.13
N PHE A 45 35.61 1.56 30.32
CA PHE A 45 36.42 0.73 29.43
C PHE A 45 36.31 1.16 27.95
N ASN A 46 35.70 2.32 27.66
CA ASN A 46 35.45 2.85 26.31
C ASN A 46 34.75 1.89 25.34
N ILE A 47 34.01 0.91 25.87
CA ILE A 47 33.26 -0.07 25.06
C ILE A 47 32.03 0.58 24.42
N ILE A 48 31.44 1.59 25.08
CA ILE A 48 30.27 2.32 24.62
C ILE A 48 30.57 3.81 24.75
N SER A 49 30.38 4.56 23.66
CA SER A 49 30.47 6.02 23.65
C SER A 49 29.20 6.64 23.07
N PHE A 50 28.71 7.69 23.71
CA PHE A 50 27.60 8.50 23.26
C PHE A 50 28.16 9.83 22.74
N GLY A 51 28.24 9.94 21.42
CA GLY A 51 28.74 11.14 20.73
C GLY A 51 27.62 12.07 20.28
N PHE A 52 28.00 13.10 19.52
CA PHE A 52 27.07 14.08 18.97
C PHE A 52 26.01 13.45 18.05
N TYR A 53 26.37 12.41 17.29
CA TYR A 53 25.43 11.63 16.48
C TYR A 53 24.32 10.99 17.33
N GLY A 54 24.68 10.44 18.49
CA GLY A 54 23.71 9.86 19.44
C GLY A 54 22.72 10.88 19.98
N VAL A 55 23.18 12.12 20.27
CA VAL A 55 22.31 13.23 20.67
C VAL A 55 21.33 13.57 19.56
N LEU A 56 21.80 13.73 18.32
CA LEU A 56 20.94 14.07 17.19
C LEU A 56 19.89 12.99 16.94
N LEU A 57 20.27 11.70 16.97
CA LEU A 57 19.33 10.59 16.83
C LEU A 57 18.32 10.55 17.97
N THR A 58 18.76 10.74 19.21
CA THR A 58 17.87 10.72 20.38
C THR A 58 16.88 11.87 20.30
N LEU A 59 17.33 13.08 19.97
CA LEU A 59 16.46 14.23 19.76
C LEU A 59 15.47 13.97 18.62
N HIS A 60 15.92 13.39 17.51
CA HIS A 60 15.07 13.02 16.38
C HIS A 60 13.95 12.05 16.79
N VAL A 61 14.31 10.95 17.46
CA VAL A 61 13.36 9.94 17.93
C VAL A 61 12.39 10.53 18.97
N LEU A 62 12.85 11.40 19.87
CA LEU A 62 11.98 12.08 20.84
C LEU A 62 10.95 12.98 20.15
N ILE A 63 11.37 13.74 19.13
CA ILE A 63 10.48 14.62 18.36
C ILE A 63 9.46 13.78 17.58
N GLN A 64 9.89 12.71 16.90
CA GLN A 64 8.99 11.79 16.19
C GLN A 64 7.97 11.17 17.17
N SER A 65 8.45 10.64 18.29
CA SER A 65 7.60 10.02 19.32
C SER A 65 6.60 11.01 19.91
N PHE A 66 6.98 12.28 20.09
CA PHE A 66 6.07 13.31 20.55
C PHE A 66 4.96 13.62 19.54
N PHE A 67 5.30 13.78 18.26
CA PHE A 67 4.30 14.01 17.21
C PHE A 67 3.38 12.81 17.03
N ALA A 68 3.95 11.60 17.01
CA ALA A 68 3.20 10.35 16.99
C ALA A 68 2.23 10.26 18.16
N PHE A 69 2.67 10.56 19.39
CA PHE A 69 1.82 10.57 20.58
C PHE A 69 0.65 11.56 20.45
N VAL A 70 0.93 12.79 19.98
CA VAL A 70 -0.10 13.80 19.77
C VAL A 70 -1.12 13.34 18.73
N GLU A 71 -0.67 12.76 17.62
CA GLU A 71 -1.57 12.29 16.55
C GLU A 71 -2.38 11.07 16.98
N HIS A 72 -1.75 10.08 17.63
CA HIS A 72 -2.47 8.92 18.16
C HIS A 72 -3.57 9.33 19.15
N ARG A 73 -3.29 10.32 20.02
CA ARG A 73 -4.30 10.89 20.92
C ARG A 73 -5.43 11.60 20.17
N ARG A 74 -5.14 12.28 19.06
CA ARG A 74 -6.15 12.92 18.21
C ARG A 74 -7.00 11.88 17.46
N MET A 75 -6.37 10.83 16.94
CA MET A 75 -7.06 9.72 16.27
C MET A 75 -8.01 9.02 17.25
N ASN A 76 -7.54 8.66 18.44
CA ASN A 76 -8.36 7.99 19.47
C ASN A 76 -9.51 8.86 20.00
N ALA A 77 -9.38 10.19 19.92
CA ALA A 77 -10.46 11.10 20.28
C ALA A 77 -11.58 11.15 19.23
N ARG A 78 -11.32 10.74 17.97
CA ARG A 78 -12.33 10.67 16.91
C ARG A 78 -13.12 9.38 17.09
N ARG A 79 -14.41 9.53 17.44
CA ARG A 79 -15.33 8.40 17.64
C ARG A 79 -16.52 8.43 16.69
N ASN A 80 -16.41 9.20 15.60
CA ASN A 80 -17.49 9.29 14.64
C ASN A 80 -17.72 7.90 14.03
N PRO A 81 -18.98 7.42 13.97
CA PRO A 81 -19.30 6.16 13.32
C PRO A 81 -19.00 6.26 11.81
N CYS A 82 -18.81 5.11 11.17
CA CYS A 82 -18.68 5.05 9.71
C CYS A 82 -20.03 5.44 9.10
N SER A 83 -20.00 6.22 8.00
CA SER A 83 -21.22 6.63 7.33
C SER A 83 -21.92 5.49 6.59
N TYR A 84 -21.16 4.45 6.21
CA TYR A 84 -21.60 3.37 5.33
C TYR A 84 -22.24 3.88 4.02
N THR A 85 -21.71 4.98 3.49
CA THR A 85 -22.17 5.56 2.20
C THR A 85 -21.14 5.40 1.08
N LYS A 86 -19.93 4.95 1.41
CA LYS A 86 -18.78 4.91 0.51
C LYS A 86 -18.56 3.52 -0.07
N THR A 87 -18.35 3.47 -1.38
CA THR A 87 -18.03 2.24 -2.10
C THR A 87 -16.53 1.96 -2.03
N ILE A 88 -16.17 0.71 -1.74
CA ILE A 88 -14.78 0.30 -1.49
C ILE A 88 -14.41 -0.86 -2.41
N GLY A 89 -13.37 -0.65 -3.22
CA GLY A 89 -12.68 -1.72 -3.95
C GLY A 89 -11.57 -2.30 -3.09
N PHE A 90 -11.78 -3.48 -2.53
CA PHE A 90 -10.78 -4.23 -1.79
C PHE A 90 -9.97 -5.09 -2.76
N THR A 91 -8.67 -4.83 -2.89
CA THR A 91 -7.82 -5.50 -3.87
C THR A 91 -6.76 -6.35 -3.19
N ILE A 92 -6.63 -7.60 -3.63
CA ILE A 92 -5.62 -8.55 -3.15
C ILE A 92 -4.64 -8.83 -4.29
N SER A 93 -3.35 -8.58 -4.09
CA SER A 93 -2.31 -8.96 -5.05
C SER A 93 -1.65 -10.27 -4.60
N ALA A 94 -1.69 -11.31 -5.44
CA ALA A 94 -1.19 -12.64 -5.11
C ALA A 94 -0.17 -13.18 -6.13
N TYR A 95 0.85 -13.91 -5.65
CA TYR A 95 1.79 -14.63 -6.50
C TYR A 95 2.45 -15.79 -5.74
N GLN A 96 2.20 -17.02 -6.18
CA GLN A 96 2.81 -18.25 -5.65
C GLN A 96 2.87 -18.32 -4.11
N GLU A 97 1.74 -18.00 -3.49
CA GLU A 97 1.60 -17.92 -2.04
C GLU A 97 1.46 -19.28 -1.37
N ASP A 98 1.86 -19.36 -0.10
CA ASP A 98 1.53 -20.52 0.72
C ASP A 98 -0.01 -20.71 0.81
N PRO A 99 -0.54 -21.90 0.47
CA PRO A 99 -1.98 -22.13 0.47
C PRO A 99 -2.67 -21.91 1.82
N ALA A 100 -1.97 -22.10 2.95
CA ALA A 100 -2.53 -21.86 4.27
C ALA A 100 -2.68 -20.34 4.52
N TYR A 101 -1.65 -19.55 4.22
CA TYR A 101 -1.69 -18.10 4.40
C TYR A 101 -2.71 -17.43 3.46
N LEU A 102 -2.74 -17.84 2.19
CA LEU A 102 -3.74 -17.31 1.25
C LEU A 102 -5.16 -17.67 1.70
N ARG A 103 -5.40 -18.89 2.19
CA ARG A 103 -6.72 -19.28 2.72
C ARG A 103 -7.10 -18.44 3.93
N GLU A 104 -6.18 -18.19 4.86
CA GLU A 104 -6.44 -17.32 6.02
C GLU A 104 -6.73 -15.88 5.60
N CYS A 105 -5.99 -15.33 4.63
CA CYS A 105 -6.25 -14.02 4.05
C CYS A 105 -7.67 -13.95 3.48
N LEU A 106 -8.02 -14.84 2.55
CA LEU A 106 -9.34 -14.86 1.92
C LEU A 106 -10.49 -15.03 2.92
N GLN A 107 -10.32 -15.89 3.92
CA GLN A 107 -11.31 -16.07 4.99
C GLN A 107 -11.47 -14.79 5.83
N SER A 108 -10.38 -14.09 6.14
CA SER A 108 -10.44 -12.83 6.87
C SER A 108 -11.09 -11.71 6.07
N VAL A 109 -10.84 -11.66 4.75
CA VAL A 109 -11.50 -10.72 3.82
C VAL A 109 -12.99 -11.02 3.73
N ARG A 110 -13.39 -12.29 3.65
CA ARG A 110 -14.80 -12.68 3.68
C ARG A 110 -15.50 -12.29 4.99
N ALA A 111 -14.76 -12.23 6.10
CA ALA A 111 -15.29 -11.87 7.42
C ALA A 111 -15.37 -10.35 7.67
N LEU A 112 -15.00 -9.50 6.71
CA LEU A 112 -15.06 -8.05 6.85
C LEU A 112 -16.50 -7.57 7.08
N GLN A 113 -16.68 -6.70 8.07
CA GLN A 113 -17.97 -6.15 8.45
C GLN A 113 -18.24 -4.84 7.71
N TYR A 114 -18.43 -4.92 6.40
CA TYR A 114 -18.85 -3.80 5.56
C TYR A 114 -20.05 -4.21 4.70
N PRO A 115 -20.98 -3.30 4.36
CA PRO A 115 -22.12 -3.64 3.51
C PRO A 115 -21.67 -4.25 2.19
N SER A 116 -22.18 -5.45 1.87
CA SER A 116 -21.78 -6.25 0.70
C SER A 116 -22.03 -5.54 -0.63
N GLU A 117 -23.03 -4.68 -0.69
CA GLU A 117 -23.39 -3.88 -1.86
C GLU A 117 -22.44 -2.70 -2.08
N LEU A 118 -21.67 -2.31 -1.06
CA LEU A 118 -20.66 -1.26 -1.13
C LEU A 118 -19.23 -1.81 -1.13
N LEU A 119 -19.05 -3.12 -0.89
CA LEU A 119 -17.74 -3.77 -0.88
C LEU A 119 -17.56 -4.62 -2.13
N ARG A 120 -16.52 -4.33 -2.90
CA ARG A 120 -16.11 -5.15 -4.03
C ARG A 120 -14.73 -5.73 -3.78
N ILE A 121 -14.61 -7.05 -3.81
CA ILE A 121 -13.38 -7.79 -3.58
C ILE A 121 -12.80 -8.24 -4.92
N VAL A 122 -11.57 -7.83 -5.21
CA VAL A 122 -10.85 -8.15 -6.44
C VAL A 122 -9.50 -8.77 -6.09
N MET A 123 -9.31 -10.05 -6.36
CA MET A 123 -8.00 -10.67 -6.31
C MET A 123 -7.38 -10.69 -7.70
N VAL A 124 -6.13 -10.25 -7.83
CA VAL A 124 -5.35 -10.36 -9.06
C VAL A 124 -4.13 -11.24 -8.78
N VAL A 125 -3.99 -12.30 -9.55
CA VAL A 125 -2.90 -13.28 -9.47
C VAL A 125 -1.87 -12.95 -10.55
N ASP A 126 -0.61 -12.74 -10.14
CA ASP A 126 0.52 -12.39 -11.02
C ASP A 126 1.08 -13.60 -11.79
N GLY A 127 0.20 -14.42 -12.32
CA GLY A 127 0.57 -15.66 -12.97
C GLY A 127 -0.68 -16.30 -13.55
N ASN A 128 -0.55 -16.78 -14.78
CA ASN A 128 -1.62 -17.45 -15.51
C ASN A 128 -1.20 -18.87 -15.96
N SER A 129 -0.19 -19.44 -15.32
CA SER A 129 0.25 -20.82 -15.55
C SER A 129 -0.61 -21.82 -14.77
N GLU A 130 -0.46 -23.10 -15.08
CA GLU A 130 -1.13 -24.18 -14.32
C GLU A 130 -0.73 -24.18 -12.84
N ASP A 131 0.52 -23.83 -12.54
CA ASP A 131 1.05 -23.76 -11.17
C ASP A 131 0.38 -22.66 -10.34
N ASP A 132 -0.23 -21.66 -10.97
CA ASP A 132 -0.90 -20.54 -10.30
C ASP A 132 -2.41 -20.79 -10.09
N ARG A 133 -2.98 -21.81 -10.75
CA ARG A 133 -4.44 -22.05 -10.76
C ARG A 133 -5.04 -22.30 -9.39
N TYR A 134 -4.28 -22.92 -8.49
CA TYR A 134 -4.74 -23.21 -7.13
C TYR A 134 -5.20 -21.94 -6.40
N MET A 135 -4.58 -20.78 -6.64
CA MET A 135 -4.96 -19.51 -6.02
C MET A 135 -6.38 -19.10 -6.45
N MET A 136 -6.69 -19.17 -7.75
CA MET A 136 -8.02 -18.90 -8.28
C MET A 136 -9.05 -19.92 -7.78
N GLU A 137 -8.68 -21.19 -7.71
CA GLU A 137 -9.57 -22.24 -7.20
C GLU A 137 -9.91 -22.03 -5.73
N MET A 138 -8.94 -21.67 -4.89
CA MET A 138 -9.17 -21.33 -3.49
C MET A 138 -10.06 -20.09 -3.33
N PHE A 139 -9.88 -19.06 -4.16
CA PHE A 139 -10.78 -17.91 -4.17
C PHE A 139 -12.21 -18.32 -4.50
N ARG A 140 -12.39 -19.13 -5.55
CA ARG A 140 -13.69 -19.65 -5.97
C ARG A 140 -14.35 -20.48 -4.86
N GLU A 141 -13.56 -21.29 -4.15
CA GLU A 141 -14.03 -22.09 -3.02
C GLU A 141 -14.50 -21.20 -1.85
N VAL A 142 -13.69 -20.23 -1.43
CA VAL A 142 -13.98 -19.38 -0.25
C VAL A 142 -15.21 -18.49 -0.48
N PHE A 143 -15.38 -17.99 -1.70
CA PHE A 143 -16.46 -17.05 -2.08
C PHE A 143 -17.59 -17.73 -2.88
N ALA A 144 -17.71 -19.05 -2.86
CA ALA A 144 -18.67 -19.81 -3.67
C ALA A 144 -20.14 -19.36 -3.47
N ASP A 145 -20.49 -18.86 -2.28
CA ASP A 145 -21.80 -18.34 -1.92
C ASP A 145 -22.14 -16.98 -2.55
N GLN A 146 -21.16 -16.31 -3.16
CA GLN A 146 -21.28 -14.95 -3.73
C GLN A 146 -21.15 -14.91 -5.26
N ASP A 147 -21.25 -16.07 -5.93
CA ASP A 147 -21.10 -16.23 -7.39
C ASP A 147 -19.84 -15.51 -7.94
N PRO A 148 -18.63 -15.93 -7.54
CA PRO A 148 -17.40 -15.22 -7.84
C PRO A 148 -17.10 -15.25 -9.35
N GLY A 149 -16.70 -14.11 -9.90
CA GLY A 149 -16.20 -14.02 -11.27
C GLY A 149 -14.75 -14.45 -11.34
N CYS A 150 -14.44 -15.49 -12.12
CA CYS A 150 -13.05 -15.92 -12.34
C CYS A 150 -12.68 -15.78 -13.81
N TYR A 151 -11.52 -15.18 -14.10
CA TYR A 151 -11.05 -15.00 -15.48
C TYR A 151 -9.55 -15.20 -15.61
N ILE A 152 -9.11 -15.83 -16.71
CA ILE A 152 -7.70 -16.01 -17.05
C ILE A 152 -7.37 -15.13 -18.25
N TRP A 153 -6.73 -14.01 -17.96
CA TRP A 153 -6.23 -13.09 -18.96
C TRP A 153 -4.85 -13.56 -19.45
N GLN A 154 -4.71 -13.77 -20.76
CA GLN A 154 -3.46 -14.26 -21.36
C GLN A 154 -2.33 -13.22 -21.32
N ASN A 155 -2.69 -11.95 -21.20
CA ASN A 155 -1.78 -10.81 -21.13
C ASN A 155 -1.91 -10.09 -19.79
N ASN A 156 -1.34 -8.90 -19.74
CA ASN A 156 -1.63 -7.84 -18.78
C ASN A 156 -1.68 -6.50 -19.54
N TYR A 157 -1.86 -5.38 -18.84
CA TYR A 157 -2.00 -4.07 -19.48
C TYR A 157 -0.78 -3.66 -20.31
N HIS A 158 0.42 -4.09 -19.92
CA HIS A 158 1.67 -3.66 -20.55
C HIS A 158 2.32 -4.73 -21.45
N SER A 159 1.85 -5.98 -21.41
CA SER A 159 2.40 -7.08 -22.21
C SER A 159 1.70 -7.29 -23.54
N TRP A 160 0.48 -6.76 -23.69
CA TRP A 160 -0.27 -6.90 -24.92
C TRP A 160 0.42 -6.14 -26.06
N LYS A 161 0.60 -6.82 -27.19
CA LYS A 161 1.10 -6.22 -28.44
C LYS A 161 0.04 -6.41 -29.51
N PRO A 162 -0.32 -5.36 -30.28
CA PRO A 162 -1.20 -5.53 -31.42
C PRO A 162 -0.57 -6.53 -32.40
N PRO A 163 -1.36 -7.37 -33.08
CA PRO A 163 -0.84 -8.20 -34.15
C PRO A 163 -0.25 -7.28 -35.24
N VAL A 164 1.08 -7.29 -35.36
CA VAL A 164 1.77 -6.65 -36.48
C VAL A 164 1.51 -7.56 -37.68
N GLN A 165 0.81 -7.07 -38.70
CA GLN A 165 0.71 -7.79 -39.97
C GLN A 165 2.13 -7.97 -40.55
N GLU A 166 2.62 -9.21 -40.60
CA GLU A 166 3.76 -9.58 -41.43
C GLU A 166 3.35 -9.47 -42.90
N GLY A 167 3.44 -8.26 -43.44
CA GLY A 167 3.13 -7.96 -44.84
C GLY A 167 3.38 -6.49 -45.09
N GLY A 168 4.42 -6.18 -45.86
CA GLY A 168 4.92 -4.83 -46.03
C GLY A 168 3.91 -3.83 -46.60
N ALA A 169 4.20 -2.55 -46.29
CA ALA A 169 3.66 -1.34 -46.89
C ALA A 169 2.15 -1.10 -46.75
N ALA A 170 1.78 -0.27 -45.77
CA ALA A 170 1.09 1.01 -46.02
C ALA A 170 0.66 1.65 -44.69
N GLU A 171 0.99 2.94 -44.52
CA GLU A 171 0.17 3.86 -43.75
C GLU A 171 -1.24 3.86 -44.35
N ALA A 172 -2.23 3.29 -43.65
CA ALA A 172 -3.65 3.64 -43.74
C ALA A 172 -4.46 2.67 -42.87
N ASP A 173 -4.70 3.07 -41.62
CA ASP A 173 -6.00 3.19 -40.95
C ASP A 173 -5.78 2.97 -39.44
N GLY A 174 -6.10 4.00 -38.64
CA GLY A 174 -5.85 4.04 -37.20
C GLY A 174 -6.77 3.15 -36.39
N VAL A 175 -6.87 1.86 -36.74
CA VAL A 175 -7.61 0.88 -35.96
C VAL A 175 -6.71 0.45 -34.80
N VAL A 176 -6.90 1.10 -33.66
CA VAL A 176 -6.39 0.58 -32.38
C VAL A 176 -7.10 -0.75 -32.15
N PHE A 177 -6.44 -1.86 -32.45
CA PHE A 177 -6.90 -3.16 -31.97
C PHE A 177 -6.89 -3.08 -30.43
N GLU A 178 -8.00 -3.34 -29.78
CA GLU A 178 -8.08 -3.40 -28.32
C GLU A 178 -8.01 -4.86 -27.88
N ASP A 179 -7.40 -5.13 -26.73
CA ASP A 179 -7.41 -6.46 -26.14
C ASP A 179 -8.83 -6.80 -25.65
N HIS A 180 -9.52 -7.70 -26.35
CA HIS A 180 -10.88 -8.10 -25.96
C HIS A 180 -10.93 -8.69 -24.55
N GLN A 181 -9.90 -9.43 -24.14
CA GLN A 181 -9.85 -9.99 -22.78
C GLN A 181 -9.72 -8.90 -21.72
N ARG A 182 -9.04 -7.80 -22.05
CA ARG A 182 -8.96 -6.63 -21.16
C ARG A 182 -10.35 -6.05 -20.92
N LEU A 183 -11.17 -5.89 -21.97
CA LEU A 183 -12.54 -5.38 -21.84
C LEU A 183 -13.40 -6.32 -20.98
N GLU A 184 -13.31 -7.63 -21.19
CA GLU A 184 -14.01 -8.63 -20.37
C GLU A 184 -13.58 -8.58 -18.90
N VAL A 185 -12.28 -8.42 -18.61
CA VAL A 185 -11.75 -8.26 -17.25
C VAL A 185 -12.26 -6.96 -16.60
N GLU A 186 -12.21 -5.83 -17.32
CA GLU A 186 -12.70 -4.55 -16.82
C GLU A 186 -14.22 -4.59 -16.53
N GLU A 187 -15.01 -5.21 -17.41
CA GLU A 187 -16.44 -5.41 -17.23
C GLU A 187 -16.74 -6.34 -16.06
N LEU A 188 -16.04 -7.47 -15.95
CA LEU A 188 -16.21 -8.43 -14.87
C LEU A 188 -15.94 -7.78 -13.50
N ILE A 189 -14.84 -7.04 -13.38
CA ILE A 189 -14.49 -6.30 -12.17
C ILE A 189 -15.54 -5.24 -11.84
N ARG A 190 -16.14 -4.57 -12.83
CA ARG A 190 -17.14 -3.52 -12.56
C ARG A 190 -18.52 -4.05 -12.22
N THR A 191 -18.85 -5.26 -12.64
CA THR A 191 -20.21 -5.83 -12.51
C THR A 191 -20.36 -6.75 -11.31
N LYS A 192 -19.36 -7.59 -11.01
CA LYS A 192 -19.41 -8.53 -9.89
C LYS A 192 -18.86 -7.93 -8.59
N THR A 193 -19.29 -8.51 -7.47
CA THR A 193 -18.84 -8.15 -6.12
C THR A 193 -17.53 -8.86 -5.75
N CYS A 194 -17.38 -10.13 -6.12
CA CYS A 194 -16.16 -10.91 -5.89
C CYS A 194 -15.56 -11.35 -7.23
N VAL A 195 -14.32 -10.95 -7.50
CA VAL A 195 -13.64 -11.27 -8.77
C VAL A 195 -12.21 -11.75 -8.51
N CYS A 196 -11.80 -12.80 -9.21
CA CYS A 196 -10.42 -13.26 -9.29
C CYS A 196 -9.94 -13.25 -10.73
N VAL A 197 -8.85 -12.54 -11.00
CA VAL A 197 -8.22 -12.48 -12.32
C VAL A 197 -6.82 -13.05 -12.25
N MET A 198 -6.52 -14.04 -13.08
CA MET A 198 -5.15 -14.46 -13.38
C MET A 198 -4.66 -13.69 -14.59
N GLN A 199 -3.44 -13.17 -14.54
CA GLN A 199 -2.84 -12.42 -15.65
C GLN A 199 -1.42 -12.90 -15.93
N LYS A 200 -0.85 -12.45 -17.05
CA LYS A 200 0.57 -12.71 -17.33
C LYS A 200 1.46 -12.02 -16.29
N TRP A 201 2.47 -12.75 -15.81
CA TRP A 201 3.44 -12.25 -14.83
C TRP A 201 4.07 -10.91 -15.27
N GLY A 202 3.95 -9.91 -14.40
CA GLY A 202 4.48 -8.56 -14.60
C GLY A 202 4.99 -7.88 -13.33
N GLY A 203 4.94 -8.57 -12.19
CA GLY A 203 5.33 -8.07 -10.88
C GLY A 203 4.18 -7.37 -10.15
N LYS A 204 4.35 -7.20 -8.84
CA LYS A 204 3.34 -6.60 -7.92
C LYS A 204 2.74 -5.28 -8.42
N ARG A 205 3.55 -4.42 -9.05
CA ARG A 205 3.06 -3.14 -9.59
C ARG A 205 2.06 -3.35 -10.73
N GLU A 206 2.27 -4.33 -11.59
CA GLU A 206 1.38 -4.66 -12.69
C GLU A 206 0.04 -5.20 -12.16
N VAL A 207 0.11 -6.08 -11.17
CA VAL A 207 -1.06 -6.68 -10.50
C VAL A 207 -1.93 -5.61 -9.85
N MET A 208 -1.30 -4.71 -9.09
CA MET A 208 -1.98 -3.57 -8.48
C MET A 208 -2.56 -2.67 -9.57
N TYR A 209 -1.79 -2.36 -10.61
CA TYR A 209 -2.23 -1.53 -11.73
C TYR A 209 -3.50 -2.09 -12.39
N THR A 210 -3.58 -3.40 -12.61
CA THR A 210 -4.76 -4.05 -13.17
C THR A 210 -6.01 -3.76 -12.34
N ALA A 211 -5.93 -3.96 -11.02
CA ALA A 211 -7.06 -3.70 -10.12
C ALA A 211 -7.43 -2.21 -10.10
N PHE A 212 -6.45 -1.31 -9.96
CA PHE A 212 -6.68 0.15 -9.99
C PHE A 212 -7.33 0.61 -11.29
N LYS A 213 -6.83 0.12 -12.43
CA LYS A 213 -7.28 0.55 -13.75
C LYS A 213 -8.68 0.03 -14.06
N ALA A 214 -8.96 -1.23 -13.72
CA ALA A 214 -10.28 -1.83 -13.93
C ALA A 214 -11.36 -1.23 -13.02
N LEU A 215 -11.06 -1.02 -11.74
CA LEU A 215 -11.96 -0.35 -10.80
C LEU A 215 -12.21 1.10 -11.21
N GLY A 216 -11.16 1.85 -11.53
CA GLY A 216 -11.27 3.24 -11.99
C GLY A 216 -12.14 4.09 -11.06
N SER A 217 -13.12 4.78 -11.64
CA SER A 217 -14.08 5.62 -10.91
C SER A 217 -15.33 4.87 -10.43
N SER A 218 -15.33 3.53 -10.43
CA SER A 218 -16.50 2.74 -9.98
C SER A 218 -16.60 2.61 -8.46
N VAL A 219 -15.58 3.04 -7.73
CA VAL A 219 -15.52 3.01 -6.26
C VAL A 219 -15.01 4.36 -5.72
N ASP A 220 -15.40 4.72 -4.50
CA ASP A 220 -14.91 5.92 -3.81
C ASP A 220 -13.48 5.71 -3.30
N TYR A 221 -13.21 4.53 -2.72
CA TYR A 221 -11.93 4.18 -2.11
C TYR A 221 -11.41 2.84 -2.60
N ILE A 222 -10.09 2.69 -2.63
CA ILE A 222 -9.42 1.43 -2.94
C ILE A 222 -8.57 1.03 -1.74
N GLN A 223 -8.86 -0.14 -1.17
CA GLN A 223 -8.10 -0.74 -0.10
C GLN A 223 -7.23 -1.84 -0.68
N VAL A 224 -5.92 -1.74 -0.50
CA VAL A 224 -4.95 -2.72 -1.00
C VAL A 224 -4.51 -3.66 0.12
N CYS A 225 -4.33 -4.93 -0.19
CA CYS A 225 -3.88 -5.95 0.75
C CYS A 225 -2.95 -6.95 0.06
N ASP A 226 -1.96 -7.43 0.80
CA ASP A 226 -1.13 -8.55 0.38
C ASP A 226 -1.86 -9.88 0.66
N SER A 227 -1.57 -10.90 -0.14
CA SER A 227 -2.22 -12.22 -0.09
C SER A 227 -1.87 -13.06 1.13
N ASP A 228 -0.84 -12.69 1.88
CA ASP A 228 -0.41 -13.33 3.13
C ASP A 228 -0.89 -12.58 4.39
N THR A 229 -1.67 -11.51 4.21
CA THR A 229 -2.14 -10.65 5.30
C THR A 229 -3.52 -11.06 5.80
N LYS A 230 -3.61 -11.25 7.12
CA LYS A 230 -4.89 -11.49 7.82
C LYS A 230 -5.45 -10.19 8.35
N LEU A 231 -6.72 -9.92 8.06
CA LEU A 231 -7.38 -8.67 8.48
C LEU A 231 -8.25 -8.86 9.71
N ASP A 232 -8.32 -7.80 10.52
CA ASP A 232 -9.38 -7.65 11.51
C ASP A 232 -10.73 -7.43 10.81
N PRO A 233 -11.85 -8.03 11.28
CA PRO A 233 -13.18 -7.85 10.68
C PRO A 233 -13.62 -6.39 10.54
N LEU A 234 -13.11 -5.48 11.37
CA LEU A 234 -13.45 -4.05 11.34
C LEU A 234 -12.43 -3.20 10.55
N ALA A 235 -11.38 -3.79 9.98
CA ALA A 235 -10.30 -3.05 9.34
C ALA A 235 -10.81 -2.04 8.28
N THR A 236 -11.66 -2.49 7.37
CA THR A 236 -12.25 -1.63 6.32
C THR A 236 -13.10 -0.50 6.89
N VAL A 237 -13.86 -0.77 7.96
CA VAL A 237 -14.69 0.24 8.64
C VAL A 237 -13.81 1.32 9.26
N GLU A 238 -12.74 0.94 9.96
CA GLU A 238 -11.84 1.88 10.62
C GLU A 238 -11.07 2.75 9.62
N LEU A 239 -10.57 2.17 8.52
CA LEU A 239 -9.91 2.93 7.47
C LEU A 239 -10.88 3.93 6.82
N CYS A 240 -12.12 3.52 6.54
CA CYS A 240 -13.14 4.39 5.98
C CYS A 240 -13.44 5.57 6.91
N LYS A 241 -13.63 5.34 8.22
CA LYS A 241 -13.85 6.40 9.22
C LYS A 241 -12.75 7.46 9.21
N VAL A 242 -11.50 7.04 9.08
CA VAL A 242 -10.37 7.98 9.05
C VAL A 242 -10.47 8.86 7.81
N LEU A 243 -10.66 8.27 6.62
CA LEU A 243 -10.80 9.02 5.36
C LEU A 243 -11.99 10.00 5.40
N GLU A 244 -13.13 9.55 5.93
CA GLU A 244 -14.33 10.38 6.06
C GLU A 244 -14.16 11.53 7.06
N SER A 245 -13.28 11.39 8.06
CA SER A 245 -13.11 12.39 9.11
C SER A 245 -12.56 13.73 8.62
N ASN A 246 -11.90 13.76 7.45
CA ASN A 246 -11.38 14.98 6.85
C ASN A 246 -11.26 14.85 5.34
N GLN A 247 -11.98 15.71 4.60
CA GLN A 247 -11.96 15.73 3.13
C GLN A 247 -10.57 16.00 2.51
N LYS A 248 -9.59 16.47 3.31
CA LYS A 248 -8.20 16.65 2.85
C LYS A 248 -7.37 15.36 2.87
N TYR A 249 -7.89 14.28 3.48
CA TYR A 249 -7.18 13.00 3.52
C TYR A 249 -7.33 12.28 2.18
N GLY A 250 -6.20 11.98 1.55
CA GLY A 250 -6.15 11.22 0.29
C GLY A 250 -5.83 9.73 0.48
N ALA A 251 -5.32 9.33 1.64
CA ALA A 251 -4.97 7.96 1.96
C ALA A 251 -4.94 7.76 3.48
N VAL A 252 -5.06 6.51 3.91
CA VAL A 252 -4.90 6.06 5.29
C VAL A 252 -4.16 4.73 5.27
N GLY A 253 -3.25 4.54 6.21
CA GLY A 253 -2.61 3.25 6.48
C GLY A 253 -3.28 2.55 7.66
N GLY A 254 -3.45 1.23 7.57
CA GLY A 254 -3.80 0.40 8.73
C GLY A 254 -2.60 0.14 9.63
N ASP A 255 -2.86 -0.31 10.85
CA ASP A 255 -1.81 -0.81 11.74
C ASP A 255 -1.46 -2.25 11.35
N VAL A 256 -0.25 -2.45 10.82
CA VAL A 256 0.21 -3.74 10.29
C VAL A 256 1.17 -4.37 11.29
N MET A 257 0.83 -5.58 11.72
CA MET A 257 1.58 -6.33 12.73
C MET A 257 2.02 -7.70 12.20
N ILE A 258 3.09 -8.21 12.79
CA ILE A 258 3.62 -9.55 12.49
C ILE A 258 2.82 -10.59 13.28
N LEU A 259 2.19 -11.55 12.59
CA LEU A 259 1.33 -12.56 13.21
C LEU A 259 2.12 -13.53 14.12
N ASN A 260 3.33 -13.91 13.71
CA ASN A 260 4.14 -14.95 14.35
C ASN A 260 5.14 -14.41 15.39
N LEU A 261 4.74 -13.39 16.14
CA LEU A 261 5.53 -12.67 17.15
C LEU A 261 6.34 -13.56 18.10
N LYS A 262 5.83 -14.74 18.44
CA LYS A 262 6.39 -15.63 19.47
C LYS A 262 7.18 -16.81 18.91
N ASP A 263 7.26 -16.95 17.59
CA ASP A 263 7.86 -18.12 16.96
C ASP A 263 9.40 -18.08 17.04
N SER A 264 9.97 -16.88 17.00
CA SER A 264 11.42 -16.71 17.08
C SER A 264 11.82 -15.32 17.60
N TYR A 265 13.07 -15.22 18.05
CA TYR A 265 13.67 -13.93 18.41
C TYR A 265 13.73 -12.96 17.21
N ILE A 266 13.92 -13.48 15.99
CA ILE A 266 13.92 -12.68 14.76
C ILE A 266 12.53 -12.12 14.49
N SER A 267 11.48 -12.94 14.63
CA SER A 267 10.08 -12.50 14.48
C SER A 267 9.72 -11.42 15.50
N PHE A 268 10.19 -11.56 16.74
CA PHE A 268 10.03 -10.53 17.77
C PHE A 268 10.75 -9.22 17.41
N MET A 269 12.03 -9.27 17.02
CA MET A 269 12.77 -8.07 16.62
C MET A 269 12.15 -7.41 15.38
N SER A 270 11.67 -8.20 14.42
CA SER A 270 10.93 -7.72 13.26
C SER A 270 9.65 -6.99 13.69
N SER A 271 8.88 -7.57 14.62
CA SER A 271 7.65 -6.94 15.13
C SER A 271 7.89 -5.57 15.78
N LEU A 272 8.99 -5.40 16.52
CA LEU A 272 9.36 -4.11 17.12
C LEU A 272 9.72 -3.08 16.04
N ARG A 273 10.44 -3.51 14.99
CA ARG A 273 10.77 -2.65 13.85
C ARG A 273 9.51 -2.20 13.10
N TYR A 274 8.58 -3.12 12.87
CA TYR A 274 7.28 -2.85 12.24
C TYR A 274 6.46 -1.87 13.08
N TRP A 275 6.36 -2.11 14.40
CA TRP A 275 5.65 -1.22 15.29
C TRP A 275 6.21 0.20 15.22
N MET A 276 7.53 0.36 15.27
CA MET A 276 8.19 1.66 15.13
C MET A 276 7.94 2.31 13.76
N ALA A 277 7.94 1.53 12.67
CA ALA A 277 7.66 2.02 11.32
C ALA A 277 6.25 2.58 11.17
N PHE A 278 5.24 1.93 11.74
CA PHE A 278 3.84 2.31 11.56
C PHE A 278 3.32 3.29 12.63
N ASN A 279 3.96 3.34 13.80
CA ASN A 279 3.49 4.13 14.93
C ASN A 279 4.38 5.34 15.25
N ILE A 280 5.61 5.43 14.74
CA ILE A 280 6.55 6.52 15.07
C ILE A 280 7.09 7.23 13.82
N GLU A 281 7.53 6.48 12.80
CA GLU A 281 8.11 7.03 11.56
C GLU A 281 7.07 7.69 10.64
#